data_AF-A0A674NV10-F1
#
_entry.id   AF-A0A674NV10-F1
#
_cell.length_a   1.000
_cell.length_b   1.000
_cell.length_c   1.000
_cell.angle_alpha   90.00
_cell.angle_beta   90.00
_cell.angle_gamma   90.00
#
_symmetry.space_group_name_H-M   'P 1'
#
loop_
_entity.id
_entity.type
_entity.pdbx_description
1 polymer ?
#
loop_
_entity_poly.entity_id
_entity_poly.type
_entity_poly.pdbx_seq_one_letter_code
_entity_poly.pdbx_strand_id
1 'polypeptide(L)'
;PGLHSAQVAMEDAQPKPVTPERPPILFPETHWFCPCPPRGLLASLVTKVLLAAVLFGVVWSITEDECLPGGNLFGVTILFICAVIGGKLVSLIRLPRLPPFPPLLGMLLMGFLLRNIPVVTRGVYINYRWSASLRNIALAVILARAGLGLDPTALRKLKSVCVRVAAGPCLVETCTTALISHFLMGLPWVWGFILGFVLGAVSPAVVVPSMLLLQKDGYGVEQGIPTLLMAAGSFDDILAITGFTTCLGVAFATGSTWYNLLRGALEVAGGLLAGVLLGFVIQYFPSVDQKHVVMKRSFLVLGLSVFAVFGSSVAGFPGSGGLCTLVLAFLAGLGWGTEKARVEEVVGWAWDVFQPLLFGLIGAEIRVSELEGHTVGLGIASMLIALLVRVLFTYICVLCAGFNVKEKAFIALAWMPKATVQAAIGSTALDMARTKNDLQLQKYGMDVLTVAVLAILLTAPVGALIIGLAGPQLLQKPKSSVSSERVKPTLSAFLLGM
;
A
#
# COMPACT_ATOMS: atom_id res chain seq x y z
N PRO A 1 -59.63 -46.24 -9.37
CA PRO A 1 -60.52 -45.05 -9.44
C PRO A 1 -60.82 -44.50 -8.04
N GLY A 2 -60.23 -43.34 -7.69
CA GLY A 2 -60.73 -42.54 -6.57
C GLY A 2 -59.80 -42.21 -5.40
N LEU A 3 -58.46 -42.31 -5.49
CA LEU A 3 -57.60 -41.88 -4.37
C LEU A 3 -56.21 -41.33 -4.72
N HIS A 4 -55.91 -41.05 -6.00
CA HIS A 4 -54.59 -40.50 -6.40
C HIS A 4 -54.61 -39.04 -6.89
N SER A 5 -55.74 -38.34 -6.76
CA SER A 5 -55.95 -36.98 -7.28
C SER A 5 -56.17 -35.92 -6.21
N ALA A 6 -55.84 -36.20 -4.94
CA ALA A 6 -55.99 -35.25 -3.82
C ALA A 6 -54.67 -34.79 -3.17
N GLN A 7 -53.51 -35.32 -3.60
CA GLN A 7 -52.19 -34.96 -3.03
C GLN A 7 -51.35 -34.04 -3.91
N VAL A 8 -51.88 -33.57 -5.05
CA VAL A 8 -51.17 -32.60 -5.93
C VAL A 8 -51.71 -31.17 -5.76
N ALA A 9 -52.67 -30.93 -4.86
CA ALA A 9 -53.34 -29.63 -4.74
C ALA A 9 -53.02 -28.86 -3.44
N MET A 10 -51.95 -29.20 -2.71
CA MET A 10 -51.59 -28.53 -1.44
C MET A 10 -50.13 -28.08 -1.32
N GLU A 11 -49.35 -28.05 -2.41
CA GLU A 11 -47.94 -27.63 -2.38
C GLU A 11 -47.66 -26.42 -3.28
N ASP A 12 -48.60 -25.47 -3.35
CA ASP A 12 -48.45 -24.22 -4.12
C ASP A 12 -48.91 -22.97 -3.33
N ALA A 13 -48.60 -22.94 -2.03
CA ALA A 13 -48.88 -21.81 -1.15
C ALA A 13 -47.63 -21.36 -0.38
N GLN A 14 -46.64 -20.82 -1.10
CA GLN A 14 -45.59 -19.96 -0.53
C GLN A 14 -45.83 -18.51 -0.99
N PRO A 15 -45.81 -17.52 -0.07
CA PRO A 15 -46.11 -16.14 -0.40
C PRO A 15 -45.00 -15.55 -1.28
N LYS A 16 -45.39 -14.96 -2.42
CA LYS A 16 -44.49 -14.20 -3.31
C LYS A 16 -43.88 -13.02 -2.53
N PRO A 17 -42.59 -12.69 -2.74
CA PRO A 17 -41.98 -11.53 -2.12
C PRO A 17 -42.68 -10.26 -2.59
N VAL A 18 -43.18 -9.47 -1.63
CA VAL A 18 -43.78 -8.16 -1.85
C VAL A 18 -42.71 -7.23 -2.44
N THR A 19 -42.83 -6.92 -3.72
CA THR A 19 -42.13 -5.79 -4.34
C THR A 19 -42.62 -4.50 -3.66
N PRO A 20 -41.74 -3.57 -3.25
CA PRO A 20 -42.19 -2.30 -2.70
C PRO A 20 -42.96 -1.53 -3.78
N GLU A 21 -44.26 -1.36 -3.56
CA GLU A 21 -45.13 -0.51 -4.38
C GLU A 21 -44.53 0.90 -4.42
N ARG A 22 -44.26 1.39 -5.64
CA ARG A 22 -44.02 2.81 -5.85
C ARG A 22 -45.34 3.54 -5.58
N PRO A 23 -45.34 4.68 -4.87
CA PRO A 23 -46.58 5.43 -4.67
C PRO A 23 -47.15 5.87 -6.03
N PRO A 24 -48.49 5.93 -6.18
CA PRO A 24 -49.11 6.34 -7.42
C PRO A 24 -48.77 7.80 -7.68
N ILE A 25 -48.18 8.05 -8.85
CA ILE A 25 -47.92 9.40 -9.36
C ILE A 25 -49.29 9.99 -9.71
N LEU A 26 -49.87 10.75 -8.78
CA LEU A 26 -50.99 11.64 -9.04
C LEU A 26 -50.46 12.84 -9.82
N PHE A 27 -51.18 13.26 -10.87
CA PHE A 27 -50.92 14.35 -11.82
C PHE A 27 -50.12 14.00 -13.09
N PRO A 28 -50.80 13.69 -14.22
CA PRO A 28 -50.24 13.84 -15.55
C PRO A 28 -50.41 15.30 -16.01
N GLU A 29 -49.52 15.75 -16.89
CA GLU A 29 -49.52 17.07 -17.56
C GLU A 29 -48.84 18.24 -16.83
N THR A 30 -47.51 18.19 -16.74
CA THR A 30 -46.60 19.31 -17.09
C THR A 30 -45.15 18.81 -17.02
N HIS A 31 -44.66 18.16 -18.08
CA HIS A 31 -43.25 17.73 -18.16
C HIS A 31 -42.65 18.20 -19.49
N TRP A 32 -42.37 19.50 -19.59
CA TRP A 32 -41.53 20.03 -20.67
C TRP A 32 -40.60 21.17 -20.26
N PHE A 33 -40.27 21.31 -18.97
CA PHE A 33 -39.16 22.16 -18.52
C PHE A 33 -38.56 21.57 -17.22
N CYS A 34 -37.25 21.28 -17.26
CA CYS A 34 -36.38 20.73 -16.19
C CYS A 34 -36.54 19.23 -15.80
N PRO A 35 -35.60 18.34 -16.19
CA PRO A 35 -35.49 17.02 -15.60
C PRO A 35 -34.78 17.11 -14.24
N CYS A 36 -35.55 17.28 -13.17
CA CYS A 36 -35.09 17.14 -11.78
C CYS A 36 -35.71 15.88 -11.14
N PRO A 37 -34.97 15.04 -10.40
CA PRO A 37 -33.55 15.14 -10.07
C PRO A 37 -32.63 14.65 -11.20
N PRO A 38 -31.36 15.13 -11.28
CA PRO A 38 -30.37 14.52 -12.15
C PRO A 38 -30.29 13.03 -11.84
N ARG A 39 -30.23 12.18 -12.87
CA ARG A 39 -30.06 10.73 -12.74
C ARG A 39 -28.72 10.32 -13.37
N GLY A 40 -28.08 9.31 -12.79
CA GLY A 40 -26.81 8.78 -13.28
C GLY A 40 -25.57 9.45 -12.69
N LEU A 41 -24.48 9.49 -13.47
CA LEU A 41 -23.13 9.89 -13.02
C LEU A 41 -23.07 11.31 -12.44
N LEU A 42 -23.80 12.25 -13.03
CA LEU A 42 -23.81 13.65 -12.61
C LEU A 42 -24.43 13.81 -11.21
N ALA A 43 -25.51 13.07 -10.93
CA ALA A 43 -26.13 13.04 -9.61
C ALA A 43 -25.20 12.44 -8.56
N SER A 44 -24.55 11.31 -8.87
CA SER A 44 -23.57 10.68 -7.97
C SER A 44 -22.39 11.60 -7.67
N LEU A 45 -21.88 12.32 -8.68
CA LEU A 45 -20.80 13.29 -8.51
C LEU A 45 -21.24 14.45 -7.61
N VAL A 46 -22.41 15.04 -7.89
CA VAL A 46 -22.97 16.13 -7.08
C VAL A 46 -23.17 15.69 -5.64
N THR A 47 -23.72 14.50 -5.38
CA THR A 47 -23.89 13.97 -4.03
C THR A 47 -22.55 13.80 -3.31
N LYS A 48 -21.51 13.30 -3.99
CA LYS A 48 -20.16 13.14 -3.40
C LYS A 48 -19.51 14.48 -3.08
N VAL A 49 -19.64 15.47 -3.98
CA VAL A 49 -19.14 16.83 -3.75
C VAL A 49 -19.87 17.48 -2.58
N LEU A 50 -21.19 17.33 -2.50
CA LEU A 50 -22.00 17.87 -1.42
C LEU A 50 -21.62 17.24 -0.07
N LEU A 51 -21.46 15.92 0.00
CA LEU A 51 -20.97 15.22 1.20
C LEU A 51 -19.60 15.72 1.64
N ALA A 52 -18.66 15.87 0.70
CA ALA A 52 -17.33 16.40 1.00
C ALA A 52 -17.38 17.85 1.49
N ALA A 53 -18.21 18.69 0.87
CA ALA A 53 -18.38 20.09 1.24
C ALA A 53 -19.03 20.24 2.63
N VAL A 54 -20.03 19.42 2.95
CA VAL A 54 -20.63 19.39 4.30
C VAL A 54 -19.60 18.95 5.34
N LEU A 55 -18.86 17.88 5.07
CA LEU A 55 -17.84 17.38 6.00
C LEU A 55 -16.73 18.42 6.22
N PHE A 56 -16.25 19.04 5.15
CA PHE A 56 -15.26 20.11 5.24
C PHE A 56 -15.82 21.36 5.96
N GLY A 57 -17.07 21.73 5.69
CA GLY A 57 -17.75 22.84 6.36
C GLY A 57 -17.91 22.61 7.87
N VAL A 58 -18.21 21.38 8.29
CA VAL A 58 -18.25 21.01 9.70
C VAL A 58 -16.87 21.15 10.34
N VAL A 59 -15.81 20.63 9.71
CA VAL A 59 -14.46 20.77 10.30
C VAL A 59 -14.02 22.24 10.32
N TRP A 60 -14.29 23.00 9.25
CA TRP A 60 -14.07 24.45 9.20
C TRP A 60 -14.75 25.18 10.36
N SER A 61 -16.01 24.86 10.66
CA SER A 61 -16.75 25.48 11.77
C SER A 61 -16.15 25.23 13.15
N ILE A 62 -15.27 24.22 13.29
CA ILE A 62 -14.63 23.86 14.56
C ILE A 62 -13.20 24.41 14.64
N THR A 63 -12.44 24.32 13.54
CA THR A 63 -10.99 24.59 13.55
C THR A 63 -10.60 25.92 12.90
N GLU A 64 -11.56 26.69 12.38
CA GLU A 64 -11.42 28.06 11.83
C GLU A 64 -10.09 28.32 11.10
N ASP A 65 -9.04 28.75 11.83
CA ASP A 65 -7.71 29.09 11.32
C ASP A 65 -6.98 27.94 10.60
N GLU A 66 -7.16 26.68 11.00
CA GLU A 66 -6.48 25.52 10.38
C GLU A 66 -7.07 25.13 9.01
N CYS A 67 -8.28 25.60 8.71
CA CYS A 67 -8.97 25.37 7.44
C CYS A 67 -8.77 26.50 6.42
N LEU A 68 -8.19 27.63 6.84
CA LEU A 68 -7.84 28.73 5.94
C LEU A 68 -6.62 28.38 5.07
N PRO A 69 -6.43 29.05 3.92
CA PRO A 69 -5.20 28.91 3.14
C PRO A 69 -3.95 29.20 4.00
N GLY A 70 -3.01 28.26 4.02
CA GLY A 70 -1.86 28.28 4.92
C GLY A 70 -2.01 27.43 6.20
N GLY A 71 -3.25 27.02 6.55
CA GLY A 71 -3.52 26.05 7.61
C GLY A 71 -3.17 24.62 7.19
N ASN A 72 -2.83 23.77 8.17
CA ASN A 72 -2.38 22.41 7.89
C ASN A 72 -3.51 21.54 7.35
N LEU A 73 -4.73 21.68 7.89
CA LEU A 73 -5.87 20.87 7.50
C LEU A 73 -6.37 21.24 6.09
N PHE A 74 -6.30 22.53 5.74
CA PHE A 74 -6.51 22.97 4.36
C PHE A 74 -5.54 22.27 3.41
N GLY A 75 -4.24 22.27 3.75
CA GLY A 75 -3.22 21.64 2.93
C GLY A 75 -3.42 20.15 2.70
N VAL A 76 -3.75 19.40 3.77
CA VAL A 76 -4.05 17.97 3.68
C VAL A 76 -5.31 17.70 2.84
N THR A 77 -6.36 18.52 2.98
CA THR A 77 -7.61 18.37 2.23
C THR A 77 -7.41 18.61 0.74
N ILE A 78 -6.72 19.71 0.38
CA ILE A 78 -6.41 20.02 -1.02
C ILE A 78 -5.53 18.91 -1.61
N LEU A 79 -4.52 18.45 -0.88
CA LEU A 79 -3.68 17.34 -1.32
C LEU A 79 -4.51 16.08 -1.59
N PHE A 80 -5.42 15.71 -0.68
CA PHE A 80 -6.28 14.56 -0.87
C PHE A 80 -7.14 14.67 -2.13
N ILE A 81 -7.81 15.81 -2.31
CA ILE A 81 -8.67 16.07 -3.48
C ILE A 81 -7.85 16.01 -4.77
N CYS A 82 -6.71 16.71 -4.82
CA CYS A 82 -5.80 16.70 -5.95
C CYS A 82 -5.28 15.29 -6.25
N ALA A 83 -4.89 14.51 -5.23
CA ALA A 83 -4.42 13.14 -5.41
C ALA A 83 -5.52 12.23 -5.98
N VAL A 84 -6.76 12.33 -5.47
CA VAL A 84 -7.92 11.58 -6.00
C VAL A 84 -8.19 11.94 -7.46
N ILE A 85 -8.19 13.24 -7.78
CA ILE A 85 -8.39 13.72 -9.16
C ILE A 85 -7.26 13.24 -10.07
N GLY A 86 -6.00 13.39 -9.65
CA GLY A 86 -4.83 12.94 -10.40
C GLY A 86 -4.86 11.43 -10.66
N GLY A 87 -5.16 10.63 -9.65
CA GLY A 87 -5.31 9.18 -9.80
C GLY A 87 -6.40 8.81 -10.79
N LYS A 88 -7.56 9.48 -10.73
CA LYS A 88 -8.65 9.28 -11.71
C LYS A 88 -8.24 9.71 -13.12
N LEU A 89 -7.64 10.89 -13.28
CA LEU A 89 -7.17 11.38 -14.58
C LEU A 89 -6.18 10.41 -15.24
N VAL A 90 -5.19 9.93 -14.49
CA VAL A 90 -4.24 8.93 -15.01
C VAL A 90 -4.91 7.61 -15.34
N SER A 91 -5.89 7.16 -14.54
CA SER A 91 -6.64 5.94 -14.83
C SER A 91 -7.51 6.03 -16.10
N LEU A 92 -7.88 7.24 -16.54
CA LEU A 92 -8.61 7.48 -17.79
C LEU A 92 -7.69 7.40 -19.02
N ILE A 93 -6.37 7.61 -18.84
CA ILE A 93 -5.41 7.47 -19.92
C ILE A 93 -5.26 5.98 -20.23
N ARG A 94 -6.03 5.51 -21.22
CA ARG A 94 -5.92 4.15 -21.76
C ARG A 94 -5.21 4.20 -23.11
N LEU A 95 -4.02 3.64 -23.18
CA LEU A 95 -3.31 3.46 -24.44
C LEU A 95 -3.68 2.09 -25.04
N PRO A 96 -3.95 1.96 -26.35
CA PRO A 96 -4.43 0.72 -26.97
C PRO A 96 -3.53 -0.51 -26.79
N ARG A 97 -2.23 -0.31 -26.51
CA ARG A 97 -1.22 -1.37 -26.39
C ARG A 97 -0.67 -1.54 -24.97
N LEU A 98 -1.09 -0.73 -24.00
CA LEU A 98 -0.58 -0.76 -22.63
C LEU A 98 -1.75 -0.94 -21.64
N PRO A 99 -1.54 -1.62 -20.51
CA PRO A 99 -2.53 -1.71 -19.45
C PRO A 99 -2.83 -0.30 -18.91
N PRO A 100 -3.99 -0.12 -18.26
CA PRO A 100 -4.34 1.17 -17.65
C PRO A 100 -3.20 1.62 -16.73
N PHE A 101 -2.81 2.89 -16.86
CA PHE A 101 -1.75 3.42 -16.00
C PHE A 101 -2.17 3.32 -14.53
N PRO A 102 -1.27 2.89 -13.64
CA PRO A 102 -1.56 2.78 -12.22
C PRO A 102 -2.05 4.13 -11.66
N PRO A 103 -3.21 4.20 -11.00
CA PRO A 103 -3.71 5.44 -10.39
C PRO A 103 -2.71 6.08 -9.41
N LEU A 104 -1.86 5.25 -8.81
CA LEU A 104 -0.78 5.65 -7.89
C LEU A 104 0.13 6.72 -8.48
N LEU A 105 0.43 6.64 -9.79
CA LEU A 105 1.26 7.62 -10.49
C LEU A 105 0.60 9.00 -10.49
N GLY A 106 -0.70 9.06 -10.79
CA GLY A 106 -1.44 10.32 -10.77
C GLY A 106 -1.54 10.95 -9.38
N MET A 107 -1.74 10.11 -8.36
CA MET A 107 -1.76 10.57 -6.96
C MET A 107 -0.41 11.18 -6.55
N LEU A 108 0.69 10.52 -6.88
CA LEU A 108 2.05 10.97 -6.59
C LEU A 108 2.41 12.25 -7.35
N LEU A 109 2.11 12.30 -8.66
CA LEU A 109 2.38 13.48 -9.49
C LEU A 109 1.66 14.73 -8.97
N MET A 110 0.41 14.60 -8.52
CA MET A 110 -0.32 15.73 -7.95
C MET A 110 0.33 16.24 -6.67
N GLY A 111 0.76 15.35 -5.77
CA GLY A 111 1.56 15.73 -4.60
C GLY A 111 2.83 16.49 -4.98
N PHE A 112 3.57 15.96 -5.97
CA PHE A 112 4.78 16.58 -6.49
C PHE A 112 4.52 17.99 -7.06
N LEU A 113 3.46 18.16 -7.85
CA LEU A 113 3.08 19.46 -8.42
C LEU A 113 2.69 20.46 -7.34
N LEU A 114 1.88 20.06 -6.36
CA LEU A 114 1.48 20.91 -5.23
C LEU A 114 2.68 21.44 -4.46
N ARG A 115 3.77 20.67 -4.37
CA ARG A 115 4.97 21.07 -3.64
C ARG A 115 5.90 22.00 -4.44
N ASN A 116 5.98 21.81 -5.76
CA ASN A 116 6.97 22.47 -6.61
C ASN A 116 6.44 23.68 -7.40
N ILE A 117 5.12 23.96 -7.38
CA ILE A 117 4.54 25.16 -8.00
C ILE A 117 4.47 26.30 -6.96
N PRO A 118 5.30 27.37 -7.08
CA PRO A 118 5.46 28.37 -6.02
C PRO A 118 4.18 29.09 -5.58
N VAL A 119 3.24 29.29 -6.51
CA VAL A 119 1.94 29.92 -6.23
C VAL A 119 1.07 29.04 -5.34
N VAL A 120 1.15 27.72 -5.53
CA VAL A 120 0.34 26.73 -4.81
C VAL A 120 0.97 26.39 -3.45
N THR A 121 2.30 26.26 -3.40
CA THR A 121 3.03 25.96 -2.16
C THR A 121 2.83 27.01 -1.07
N ARG A 122 2.57 28.28 -1.43
CA ARG A 122 2.27 29.34 -0.45
C ARG A 122 0.91 29.18 0.22
N GLY A 123 -0.08 28.58 -0.47
CA GLY A 123 -1.42 28.35 0.07
C GLY A 123 -1.62 26.95 0.67
N VAL A 124 -0.80 25.97 0.26
CA VAL A 124 -0.90 24.56 0.68
C VAL A 124 0.29 24.22 1.58
N TYR A 125 0.13 24.47 2.88
CA TYR A 125 1.10 24.07 3.89
C TYR A 125 0.68 22.74 4.52
N ILE A 126 1.63 21.80 4.63
CA ILE A 126 1.42 20.52 5.30
C ILE A 126 2.54 20.33 6.31
N ASN A 127 2.16 20.18 7.57
CA ASN A 127 3.09 19.94 8.65
C ASN A 127 3.71 18.53 8.51
N TYR A 128 5.02 18.43 8.73
CA TYR A 128 5.74 17.17 8.57
C TYR A 128 5.23 16.07 9.53
N ARG A 129 4.83 16.40 10.76
CA ARG A 129 4.35 15.42 11.76
C ARG A 129 3.01 14.82 11.34
N TRP A 130 2.12 15.65 10.80
CA TRP A 130 0.84 15.21 10.25
C TRP A 130 1.05 14.34 9.01
N SER A 131 1.91 14.75 8.10
CA SER A 131 2.30 13.95 6.94
C SER A 131 2.83 12.57 7.36
N ALA A 132 3.82 12.52 8.24
CA ALA A 132 4.39 11.27 8.74
C ALA A 132 3.35 10.38 9.41
N SER A 133 2.46 10.95 10.22
CA SER A 133 1.39 10.21 10.89
C SER A 133 0.40 9.60 9.89
N LEU A 134 -0.05 10.37 8.90
CA LEU A 134 -0.98 9.89 7.86
C LEU A 134 -0.34 8.79 7.01
N ARG A 135 0.96 8.91 6.68
CA ARG A 135 1.71 7.85 5.98
C ARG A 135 1.78 6.56 6.80
N ASN A 136 2.05 6.66 8.10
CA ASN A 136 2.12 5.51 9.00
C ASN A 136 0.75 4.83 9.20
N ILE A 137 -0.35 5.61 9.25
CA ILE A 137 -1.70 5.04 9.27
C ILE A 137 -1.95 4.27 7.97
N ALA A 138 -1.66 4.87 6.81
CA ALA A 138 -1.84 4.21 5.53
C ALA A 138 -0.99 2.93 5.42
N LEU A 139 0.26 2.95 5.91
CA LEU A 139 1.12 1.77 5.99
C LEU A 139 0.49 0.65 6.84
N ALA A 140 -0.06 1.00 8.01
CA ALA A 140 -0.74 0.02 8.86
C ALA A 140 -1.95 -0.61 8.14
N VAL A 141 -2.75 0.21 7.44
CA VAL A 141 -3.94 -0.24 6.70
C VAL A 141 -3.56 -1.19 5.55
N ILE A 142 -2.52 -0.88 4.76
CA ILE A 142 -2.11 -1.77 3.65
C ILE A 142 -1.49 -3.06 4.14
N LEU A 143 -0.72 -3.04 5.23
CA LEU A 143 -0.13 -4.25 5.81
C LEU A 143 -1.20 -5.14 6.44
N ALA A 144 -2.21 -4.55 7.09
CA ALA A 144 -3.38 -5.30 7.56
C ALA A 144 -4.11 -5.97 6.38
N ARG A 145 -4.32 -5.24 5.29
CA ARG A 145 -4.90 -5.79 4.05
C ARG A 145 -4.03 -6.92 3.47
N ALA A 146 -2.72 -6.74 3.43
CA ALA A 146 -1.77 -7.75 2.95
C ALA A 146 -1.86 -9.03 3.78
N GLY A 147 -1.85 -8.91 5.12
CA GLY A 147 -1.95 -10.02 6.05
C GLY A 147 -3.25 -10.81 5.87
N LEU A 148 -4.38 -10.11 5.69
CA LEU A 148 -5.65 -10.74 5.31
C LEU A 148 -5.54 -11.42 3.92
N GLY A 149 -4.84 -10.86 2.94
CA GLY A 149 -4.69 -11.46 1.62
C GLY A 149 -3.85 -12.75 1.54
N LEU A 150 -3.07 -13.09 2.59
CA LEU A 150 -2.17 -14.24 2.56
C LEU A 150 -2.92 -15.58 2.60
N ASP A 151 -2.41 -16.56 1.85
CA ASP A 151 -2.83 -17.96 1.89
C ASP A 151 -1.86 -18.79 2.77
N PRO A 152 -2.35 -19.42 3.87
CA PRO A 152 -1.50 -20.24 4.75
C PRO A 152 -0.88 -21.45 4.05
N THR A 153 -1.56 -22.03 3.06
CA THR A 153 -1.09 -23.24 2.38
C THR A 153 0.08 -22.93 1.46
N ALA A 154 -0.05 -21.89 0.65
CA ALA A 154 1.03 -21.32 -0.17
C ALA A 154 2.23 -20.88 0.68
N LEU A 155 1.99 -20.17 1.79
CA LEU A 155 3.08 -19.69 2.65
C LEU A 155 3.85 -20.84 3.31
N ARG A 156 3.16 -21.89 3.77
CA ARG A 156 3.80 -23.08 4.35
C ARG A 156 4.65 -23.81 3.30
N LYS A 157 4.15 -23.93 2.06
CA LYS A 157 4.87 -24.53 0.92
C LYS A 157 6.14 -23.74 0.59
N LEU A 158 6.08 -22.41 0.63
CA LEU A 158 7.15 -21.51 0.17
C LEU A 158 7.99 -20.88 1.27
N LYS A 159 7.84 -21.27 2.54
CA LYS A 159 8.50 -20.63 3.69
C LYS A 159 10.02 -20.40 3.53
N SER A 160 10.75 -21.37 2.98
CA SER A 160 12.20 -21.25 2.76
C SER A 160 12.52 -20.27 1.63
N VAL A 161 11.71 -20.28 0.57
CA VAL A 161 11.85 -19.34 -0.56
C VAL A 161 11.51 -17.92 -0.10
N CYS A 162 10.48 -17.76 0.73
CA CYS A 162 10.08 -16.49 1.32
C CYS A 162 11.23 -15.82 2.07
N VAL A 163 11.88 -16.55 3.00
CA VAL A 163 13.03 -16.01 3.73
C VAL A 163 14.21 -15.68 2.81
N ARG A 164 14.49 -16.54 1.81
CA ARG A 164 15.59 -16.30 0.87
C ARG A 164 15.36 -15.08 -0.03
N VAL A 165 14.13 -14.88 -0.51
CA VAL A 165 13.73 -13.73 -1.34
C VAL A 165 13.62 -12.45 -0.50
N ALA A 166 13.26 -12.55 0.78
CA ALA A 166 13.23 -11.41 1.69
C ALA A 166 14.64 -10.91 2.04
N ALA A 167 15.55 -11.82 2.40
CA ALA A 167 16.88 -11.43 2.88
C ALA A 167 17.92 -11.28 1.77
N GLY A 168 17.96 -12.21 0.81
CA GLY A 168 19.04 -12.28 -0.18
C GLY A 168 19.15 -11.03 -1.06
N PRO A 169 18.09 -10.69 -1.83
CA PRO A 169 18.05 -9.48 -2.65
C PRO A 169 18.29 -8.20 -1.86
N CYS A 170 17.69 -8.07 -0.68
CA CYS A 170 17.84 -6.89 0.18
C CYS A 170 19.29 -6.65 0.59
N LEU A 171 19.96 -7.69 1.11
CA LEU A 171 21.35 -7.57 1.57
C LEU A 171 22.32 -7.35 0.41
N VAL A 172 22.14 -8.04 -0.72
CA VAL A 172 23.00 -7.87 -1.89
C VAL A 172 22.83 -6.48 -2.50
N GLU A 173 21.59 -5.98 -2.61
CA GLU A 173 21.34 -4.60 -3.08
C GLU A 173 21.92 -3.58 -2.11
N THR A 174 21.79 -3.81 -0.81
CA THR A 174 22.37 -2.94 0.23
C THR A 174 23.88 -2.86 0.09
N CYS A 175 24.57 -4.01 0.03
CA CYS A 175 26.02 -4.06 -0.15
C CYS A 175 26.47 -3.44 -1.47
N THR A 176 25.73 -3.69 -2.56
CA THR A 176 26.02 -3.11 -3.87
C THR A 176 25.86 -1.60 -3.84
N THR A 177 24.77 -1.10 -3.25
CA THR A 177 24.53 0.34 -3.09
C THR A 177 25.61 0.99 -2.24
N ALA A 178 26.01 0.37 -1.13
CA ALA A 178 27.07 0.88 -0.26
C ALA A 178 28.40 0.98 -1.01
N LEU A 179 28.77 -0.06 -1.77
CA LEU A 179 29.98 -0.07 -2.58
C LEU A 179 29.94 1.00 -3.68
N ILE A 180 28.86 1.05 -4.46
CA ILE A 180 28.74 2.00 -5.57
C ILE A 180 28.69 3.43 -5.05
N SER A 181 27.90 3.72 -4.01
CA SER A 181 27.80 5.08 -3.46
C SER A 181 29.10 5.56 -2.80
N HIS A 182 29.90 4.66 -2.22
CA HIS A 182 31.23 5.01 -1.71
C HIS A 182 32.15 5.48 -2.83
N PHE A 183 32.25 4.72 -3.92
CA PHE A 183 33.16 5.04 -5.02
C PHE A 183 32.63 6.11 -5.98
N LEU A 184 31.32 6.18 -6.19
CA LEU A 184 30.69 7.07 -7.17
C LEU A 184 30.28 8.41 -6.57
N MET A 185 29.76 8.42 -5.34
CA MET A 185 29.28 9.62 -4.66
C MET A 185 30.23 10.12 -3.57
N GLY A 186 31.26 9.34 -3.20
CA GLY A 186 32.21 9.71 -2.16
C GLY A 186 31.65 9.59 -0.74
N LEU A 187 30.56 8.86 -0.53
CA LEU A 187 29.97 8.67 0.80
C LEU A 187 30.87 7.79 1.69
N PRO A 188 31.02 8.09 2.99
CA PRO A 188 31.65 7.15 3.91
C PRO A 188 30.91 5.81 3.96
N TRP A 189 31.63 4.70 4.24
CA TRP A 189 31.05 3.35 4.27
C TRP A 189 29.75 3.25 5.08
N VAL A 190 29.71 3.84 6.27
CA VAL A 190 28.51 3.82 7.13
C VAL A 190 27.33 4.50 6.44
N TRP A 191 27.54 5.65 5.80
CA TRP A 191 26.51 6.37 5.05
C TRP A 191 26.11 5.64 3.76
N GLY A 192 27.05 4.97 3.11
CA GLY A 192 26.77 4.06 2.00
C GLY A 192 25.85 2.90 2.42
N PHE A 193 26.07 2.31 3.60
CA PHE A 193 25.18 1.28 4.15
C PHE A 193 23.83 1.85 4.60
N ILE A 194 23.78 3.06 5.17
CA ILE A 194 22.52 3.77 5.45
C ILE A 194 21.71 3.92 4.15
N LEU A 195 22.34 4.43 3.08
CA LEU A 195 21.70 4.54 1.77
C LEU A 195 21.28 3.17 1.24
N GLY A 196 22.13 2.17 1.37
CA GLY A 196 21.87 0.80 0.95
C GLY A 196 20.64 0.20 1.61
N PHE A 197 20.48 0.35 2.92
CA PHE A 197 19.30 -0.14 3.63
C PHE A 197 18.04 0.68 3.34
N VAL A 198 18.16 1.99 3.09
CA VAL A 198 17.03 2.81 2.60
C VAL A 198 16.57 2.31 1.23
N LEU A 199 17.49 2.02 0.31
CA LEU A 199 17.15 1.52 -1.01
C LEU A 199 16.75 0.04 -1.00
N GLY A 200 17.33 -0.80 -0.14
CA GLY A 200 17.12 -2.25 -0.14
C GLY A 200 15.68 -2.72 0.10
N ALA A 201 14.84 -1.85 0.66
CA ALA A 201 13.44 -2.13 0.98
C ALA A 201 12.50 -2.08 -0.24
N VAL A 202 11.67 -3.09 -0.42
CA VAL A 202 10.59 -3.14 -1.43
C VAL A 202 9.31 -2.54 -0.89
N SER A 203 8.65 -1.66 -1.66
CA SER A 203 7.45 -0.99 -1.17
C SER A 203 6.19 -1.88 -1.17
N PRO A 204 5.58 -2.17 0.00
CA PRO A 204 4.31 -2.89 0.05
C PRO A 204 3.17 -2.11 -0.60
N ALA A 205 3.19 -0.77 -0.53
CA ALA A 205 2.12 0.05 -1.10
C ALA A 205 1.98 -0.05 -2.62
N VAL A 206 3.03 -0.51 -3.32
CA VAL A 206 2.96 -0.77 -4.76
C VAL A 206 2.76 -2.26 -5.02
N VAL A 207 3.51 -3.12 -4.34
CA VAL A 207 3.47 -4.56 -4.58
C VAL A 207 2.16 -5.18 -4.09
N VAL A 208 1.71 -4.87 -2.87
CA VAL A 208 0.52 -5.49 -2.25
C VAL A 208 -0.75 -5.25 -3.07
N PRO A 209 -1.13 -4.01 -3.45
CA PRO A 209 -2.35 -3.81 -4.23
C PRO A 209 -2.31 -4.55 -5.57
N SER A 210 -1.16 -4.57 -6.24
CA SER A 210 -0.99 -5.29 -7.51
C SER A 210 -1.05 -6.81 -7.32
N MET A 211 -0.47 -7.35 -6.25
CA MET A 211 -0.54 -8.79 -5.93
C MET A 211 -1.95 -9.22 -5.56
N LEU A 212 -2.69 -8.43 -4.78
CA LEU A 212 -4.08 -8.70 -4.45
C LEU A 212 -4.98 -8.67 -5.70
N LEU A 213 -4.72 -7.75 -6.63
CA LEU A 213 -5.44 -7.71 -7.92
C LEU A 213 -5.14 -8.95 -8.78
N LEU A 214 -3.86 -9.34 -8.91
CA LEU A 214 -3.49 -10.55 -9.63
C LEU A 214 -4.06 -11.81 -8.99
N GLN A 215 -4.10 -11.87 -7.66
CA GLN A 215 -4.69 -12.97 -6.89
C GLN A 215 -6.21 -13.05 -7.12
N LYS A 216 -6.91 -11.91 -7.10
CA LYS A 216 -8.35 -11.82 -7.42
C LYS A 216 -8.65 -12.29 -8.84
N ASP A 217 -7.76 -11.99 -9.79
CA ASP A 217 -7.89 -12.41 -11.20
C ASP A 217 -7.43 -13.85 -11.48
N GLY A 218 -6.92 -14.55 -10.46
CA GLY A 218 -6.48 -15.94 -10.50
C GLY A 218 -5.06 -16.16 -11.05
N TYR A 219 -4.24 -15.12 -11.21
CA TYR A 219 -2.87 -15.23 -11.74
C TYR A 219 -1.86 -15.64 -10.66
N GLY A 220 -1.13 -16.73 -10.90
CA GLY A 220 -0.03 -17.17 -10.03
C GLY A 220 -0.45 -17.69 -8.65
N VAL A 221 -1.76 -17.88 -8.43
CA VAL A 221 -2.34 -18.33 -7.16
C VAL A 221 -1.97 -19.78 -6.85
N GLU A 222 -2.04 -20.68 -7.84
CA GLU A 222 -1.67 -22.11 -7.65
C GLU A 222 -0.22 -22.28 -7.18
N GLN A 223 0.68 -21.44 -7.68
CA GLN A 223 2.08 -21.44 -7.29
C GLN A 223 2.35 -20.63 -6.02
N GLY A 224 1.37 -19.88 -5.51
CA GLY A 224 1.52 -19.06 -4.30
C GLY A 224 2.34 -17.79 -4.49
N ILE A 225 2.53 -17.31 -5.72
CA ILE A 225 3.41 -16.18 -6.04
C ILE A 225 2.95 -14.87 -5.38
N PRO A 226 1.66 -14.45 -5.47
CA PRO A 226 1.20 -13.24 -4.78
C PRO A 226 1.43 -13.31 -3.27
N THR A 227 1.13 -14.45 -2.64
CA THR A 227 1.35 -14.67 -1.20
C THR A 227 2.83 -14.62 -0.83
N LEU A 228 3.71 -15.24 -1.63
CA LEU A 228 5.16 -15.18 -1.44
C LEU A 228 5.65 -13.72 -1.45
N LEU A 229 5.23 -12.95 -2.45
CA LEU A 229 5.68 -11.57 -2.63
C LEU A 229 5.14 -10.64 -1.54
N MET A 230 3.88 -10.80 -1.11
CA MET A 230 3.34 -10.01 0.00
C MET A 230 4.05 -10.33 1.33
N ALA A 231 4.26 -11.62 1.63
CA ALA A 231 4.91 -12.03 2.89
C ALA A 231 6.41 -11.68 2.92
N ALA A 232 7.14 -11.99 1.85
CA ALA A 232 8.58 -11.71 1.78
C ALA A 232 8.86 -10.20 1.80
N GLY A 233 7.95 -9.36 1.29
CA GLY A 233 8.14 -7.91 1.25
C GLY A 233 8.13 -7.31 2.65
N SER A 234 7.26 -7.80 3.54
CA SER A 234 7.27 -7.34 4.93
C SER A 234 8.50 -7.80 5.71
N PHE A 235 9.00 -9.02 5.45
CA PHE A 235 10.28 -9.45 6.04
C PHE A 235 11.47 -8.62 5.52
N ASP A 236 11.49 -8.30 4.22
CA ASP A 236 12.46 -7.42 3.56
C ASP A 236 12.46 -6.03 4.20
N ASP A 237 11.28 -5.43 4.43
CA ASP A 237 11.13 -4.12 5.08
C ASP A 237 11.68 -4.10 6.51
N ILE A 238 11.43 -5.13 7.31
CA ILE A 238 11.92 -5.18 8.70
C ILE A 238 13.43 -5.30 8.72
N LEU A 239 14.00 -6.15 7.86
CA LEU A 239 15.45 -6.28 7.71
C LEU A 239 16.07 -4.95 7.31
N ALA A 240 15.47 -4.25 6.35
CA ALA A 240 15.93 -2.95 5.87
C ALA A 240 15.86 -1.86 6.96
N ILE A 241 14.73 -1.73 7.66
CA ILE A 241 14.56 -0.75 8.75
C ILE A 241 15.53 -1.04 9.91
N THR A 242 15.70 -2.32 10.26
CA THR A 242 16.64 -2.76 11.29
C THR A 242 18.08 -2.42 10.90
N GLY A 243 18.48 -2.74 9.67
CA GLY A 243 19.81 -2.44 9.16
C GLY A 243 20.07 -0.92 9.13
N PHE A 244 19.10 -0.15 8.65
CA PHE A 244 19.15 1.31 8.63
C PHE A 244 19.35 1.88 10.05
N THR A 245 18.52 1.50 11.01
CA THR A 245 18.61 2.00 12.39
C THR A 245 19.92 1.60 13.06
N THR A 246 20.44 0.41 12.75
CA THR A 246 21.76 -0.06 13.22
C THR A 246 22.89 0.81 12.65
N CYS A 247 22.91 1.04 11.33
CA CYS A 247 23.93 1.88 10.70
C CYS A 247 23.82 3.34 11.15
N LEU A 248 22.61 3.85 11.35
CA LEU A 248 22.37 5.19 11.90
C LEU A 248 22.92 5.30 13.33
N GLY A 249 22.71 4.28 14.17
CA GLY A 249 23.26 4.24 15.51
C GLY A 249 24.79 4.28 15.54
N VAL A 250 25.42 3.56 14.60
CA VAL A 250 26.88 3.61 14.41
C VAL A 250 27.34 4.98 13.92
N ALA A 251 26.67 5.58 12.93
CA ALA A 251 27.04 6.88 12.38
C ALA A 251 27.00 8.02 13.41
N PHE A 252 26.06 7.96 14.35
CA PHE A 252 25.86 8.99 15.37
C PHE A 252 26.37 8.59 16.77
N ALA A 253 27.07 7.46 16.88
CA ALA A 253 27.62 6.87 18.10
C ALA A 253 26.61 6.70 19.24
N THR A 254 25.35 6.38 18.92
CA THR A 254 24.30 6.11 19.90
C THR A 254 24.31 4.62 20.29
N GLY A 255 25.04 4.31 21.37
CA GLY A 255 25.10 2.96 21.97
C GLY A 255 26.17 2.05 21.36
N SER A 256 26.29 0.83 21.91
CA SER A 256 27.24 -0.18 21.42
C SER A 256 26.70 -0.89 20.16
N THR A 257 27.58 -1.24 19.21
CA THR A 257 27.21 -1.97 17.98
C THR A 257 26.48 -3.28 18.27
N TRP A 258 26.90 -4.00 19.32
CA TRP A 258 26.24 -5.25 19.76
C TRP A 258 24.80 -5.02 20.21
N TYR A 259 24.55 -3.95 20.97
CA TYR A 259 23.21 -3.57 21.41
C TYR A 259 22.29 -3.27 20.21
N ASN A 260 22.80 -2.60 19.17
CA ASN A 260 22.02 -2.29 17.97
C ASN A 260 21.66 -3.55 17.16
N LEU A 261 22.59 -4.52 17.05
CA LEU A 261 22.30 -5.80 16.41
C LEU A 261 21.25 -6.61 17.19
N LEU A 262 21.40 -6.66 18.52
CA LEU A 262 20.44 -7.34 19.40
C LEU A 262 19.05 -6.68 19.33
N ARG A 263 19.01 -5.34 19.29
CA ARG A 263 17.77 -4.56 19.09
C ARG A 263 17.05 -4.98 17.82
N GLY A 264 17.77 -5.18 16.72
CA GLY A 264 17.20 -5.67 15.47
C GLY A 264 16.52 -7.04 15.57
N ALA A 265 17.21 -8.01 16.20
CA ALA A 265 16.61 -9.32 16.46
C ALA A 265 15.37 -9.23 17.38
N LEU A 266 15.42 -8.33 18.38
CA LEU A 266 14.29 -8.04 19.26
C LEU A 266 13.11 -7.37 18.53
N GLU A 267 13.34 -6.53 17.50
CA GLU A 267 12.27 -5.96 16.68
C GLU A 267 11.48 -7.04 15.95
N VAL A 268 12.19 -7.99 15.32
CA VAL A 268 11.57 -9.13 14.63
C VAL A 268 10.82 -10.01 15.63
N ALA A 269 11.48 -10.39 16.73
CA ALA A 269 10.87 -11.26 17.74
C ALA A 269 9.67 -10.59 18.41
N GLY A 270 9.79 -9.32 18.80
CA GLY A 270 8.73 -8.55 19.43
C GLY A 270 7.53 -8.34 18.51
N GLY A 271 7.76 -8.00 17.24
CA GLY A 271 6.70 -7.84 16.24
C GLY A 271 5.96 -9.15 15.98
N LEU A 272 6.68 -10.27 15.87
CA LEU A 272 6.09 -11.59 15.70
C LEU A 272 5.28 -12.01 16.94
N LEU A 273 5.85 -11.89 18.14
CA LEU A 273 5.20 -12.27 19.39
C LEU A 273 3.94 -11.44 19.64
N ALA A 274 4.04 -10.11 19.55
CA ALA A 274 2.89 -9.23 19.71
C ALA A 274 1.82 -9.49 18.65
N GLY A 275 2.23 -9.69 17.39
CA GLY A 275 1.30 -10.01 16.30
C GLY A 275 0.57 -11.33 16.52
N VAL A 276 1.26 -12.37 16.99
CA VAL A 276 0.65 -13.66 17.33
C VAL A 276 -0.33 -13.51 18.49
N LEU A 277 0.07 -12.84 19.57
CA LEU A 277 -0.79 -12.62 20.74
C LEU A 277 -2.06 -11.85 20.37
N LEU A 278 -1.92 -10.70 19.69
CA LEU A 278 -3.05 -9.88 19.25
C LEU A 278 -3.91 -10.61 18.20
N GLY A 279 -3.29 -11.35 17.29
CA GLY A 279 -4.00 -12.16 16.29
C GLY A 279 -4.90 -13.20 16.94
N PHE A 280 -4.41 -13.92 17.97
CA PHE A 280 -5.25 -14.85 18.74
C PHE A 280 -6.37 -14.12 19.49
N VAL A 281 -6.10 -12.97 20.11
CA VAL A 281 -7.14 -12.18 20.78
C VAL A 281 -8.27 -11.81 19.82
N ILE A 282 -7.94 -11.32 18.63
CA ILE A 282 -8.92 -10.93 17.60
C ILE A 282 -9.61 -12.16 16.96
N GLN A 283 -8.94 -13.31 16.97
CA GLN A 283 -9.54 -14.56 16.51
C GLN A 283 -10.74 -14.95 17.38
N TYR A 284 -10.62 -14.80 18.70
CA TYR A 284 -11.68 -15.14 19.66
C TYR A 284 -12.66 -13.98 19.92
N PHE A 285 -12.21 -12.72 19.84
CA PHE A 285 -13.04 -11.53 20.06
C PHE A 285 -13.20 -10.72 18.78
N PRO A 286 -14.43 -10.40 18.34
CA PRO A 286 -15.72 -10.59 19.01
C PRO A 286 -16.27 -12.01 18.84
N SER A 287 -16.95 -12.53 19.87
CA SER A 287 -17.67 -13.81 19.78
C SER A 287 -18.68 -13.77 18.62
N VAL A 288 -18.89 -14.94 18.01
CA VAL A 288 -19.80 -15.14 16.87
C VAL A 288 -21.24 -14.71 17.21
N ASP A 289 -21.59 -14.72 18.49
CA ASP A 289 -22.93 -14.38 19.00
C ASP A 289 -23.26 -12.88 18.93
N GLN A 290 -22.27 -12.03 18.67
CA GLN A 290 -22.47 -10.58 18.65
C GLN A 290 -23.05 -10.09 17.32
N LYS A 291 -23.94 -9.08 17.37
CA LYS A 291 -24.38 -8.40 16.14
C LYS A 291 -23.23 -7.58 15.51
N HIS A 292 -23.24 -7.47 14.18
CA HIS A 292 -22.24 -6.75 13.37
C HIS A 292 -20.79 -7.23 13.57
N VAL A 293 -20.57 -8.55 13.65
CA VAL A 293 -19.24 -9.16 13.87
C VAL A 293 -18.20 -8.66 12.87
N VAL A 294 -18.53 -8.59 11.58
CA VAL A 294 -17.60 -8.15 10.52
C VAL A 294 -17.07 -6.74 10.81
N MET A 295 -17.94 -5.76 11.08
CA MET A 295 -17.52 -4.38 11.35
C MET A 295 -16.65 -4.27 12.60
N LYS A 296 -16.99 -5.02 13.66
CA LYS A 296 -16.19 -5.04 14.89
C LYS A 296 -14.82 -5.68 14.67
N ARG A 297 -14.74 -6.78 13.91
CA ARG A 297 -13.48 -7.42 13.51
C ARG A 297 -12.63 -6.49 12.66
N SER A 298 -13.22 -5.84 11.67
CA SER A 298 -12.52 -4.86 10.83
C SER A 298 -11.98 -3.69 11.65
N PHE A 299 -12.79 -3.15 12.57
CA PHE A 299 -12.37 -2.08 13.46
C PHE A 299 -11.23 -2.52 14.39
N LEU A 300 -11.31 -3.71 14.98
CA LEU A 300 -10.24 -4.25 15.83
C LEU A 300 -8.95 -4.48 15.05
N VAL A 301 -9.01 -5.08 13.86
CA VAL A 301 -7.84 -5.30 13.00
C VAL A 301 -7.20 -3.96 12.62
N LEU A 302 -7.98 -3.00 12.12
CA LEU A 302 -7.45 -1.69 11.71
C LEU A 302 -6.92 -0.90 12.92
N GLY A 303 -7.70 -0.81 14.00
CA GLY A 303 -7.34 -0.09 15.21
C GLY A 303 -6.09 -0.65 15.87
N LEU A 304 -5.99 -1.97 16.03
CA LEU A 304 -4.81 -2.62 16.59
C LEU A 304 -3.62 -2.54 15.63
N SER A 305 -3.85 -2.53 14.32
CA SER A 305 -2.77 -2.35 13.34
C SER A 305 -2.16 -0.95 13.44
N VAL A 306 -2.99 0.09 13.46
CA VAL A 306 -2.53 1.47 13.66
C VAL A 306 -1.85 1.60 15.02
N PHE A 307 -2.47 1.08 16.07
CA PHE A 307 -1.88 1.08 17.41
C PHE A 307 -0.52 0.36 17.45
N ALA A 308 -0.34 -0.76 16.75
CA ALA A 308 0.92 -1.47 16.69
C ALA A 308 2.03 -0.63 16.03
N VAL A 309 1.74 0.08 14.92
CA VAL A 309 2.72 0.94 14.24
C VAL A 309 3.13 2.15 15.08
N PHE A 310 2.17 2.83 15.72
CA PHE A 310 2.51 3.98 16.57
C PHE A 310 3.11 3.55 17.91
N GLY A 311 2.56 2.50 18.53
CA GLY A 311 3.01 1.95 19.80
C GLY A 311 4.43 1.39 19.71
N SER A 312 4.78 0.71 18.61
CA SER A 312 6.14 0.22 18.39
C SER A 312 7.15 1.37 18.23
N SER A 313 6.76 2.45 17.56
CA SER A 313 7.57 3.67 17.42
C SER A 313 7.85 4.31 18.79
N VAL A 314 6.82 4.43 19.63
CA VAL A 314 6.95 4.96 21.01
C VAL A 314 7.79 4.03 21.89
N ALA A 315 7.66 2.71 21.74
CA ALA A 315 8.46 1.72 22.45
C ALA A 315 9.93 1.66 21.98
N GLY A 316 10.30 2.41 20.94
CA GLY A 316 11.66 2.44 20.40
C GLY A 316 11.98 1.25 19.50
N PHE A 317 10.99 0.59 18.91
CA PHE A 317 11.14 -0.56 18.02
C PHE A 317 10.31 -0.38 16.74
N PRO A 318 10.56 0.67 15.92
CA PRO A 318 9.67 1.04 14.82
C PRO A 318 9.47 -0.09 13.79
N GLY A 319 10.48 -0.94 13.55
CA GLY A 319 10.36 -2.07 12.61
C GLY A 319 9.39 -3.16 13.06
N SER A 320 9.14 -3.30 14.37
CA SER A 320 8.25 -4.36 14.89
C SER A 320 6.77 -4.10 14.59
N GLY A 321 6.38 -2.84 14.40
CA GLY A 321 4.99 -2.43 14.18
C GLY A 321 4.42 -3.00 12.88
N GLY A 322 5.16 -2.85 11.77
CA GLY A 322 4.73 -3.39 10.47
C GLY A 322 4.68 -4.92 10.42
N LEU A 323 5.60 -5.62 11.11
CA LEU A 323 5.51 -7.08 11.24
C LEU A 323 4.27 -7.48 12.04
N CYS A 324 4.05 -6.80 13.16
CA CYS A 324 2.93 -7.04 14.05
C CYS A 324 1.60 -6.91 13.29
N THR A 325 1.42 -5.84 12.50
CA THR A 325 0.20 -5.64 11.68
C THR A 325 -0.04 -6.74 10.66
N LEU A 326 1.01 -7.20 9.96
CA LEU A 326 0.87 -8.29 9.02
C LEU A 326 0.51 -9.61 9.73
N VAL A 327 1.23 -9.95 10.80
CA VAL A 327 1.05 -11.21 11.53
C VAL A 327 -0.30 -11.26 12.24
N LEU A 328 -0.71 -10.16 12.91
CA LEU A 328 -2.00 -10.10 13.60
C LEU A 328 -3.15 -10.25 12.60
N ALA A 329 -3.08 -9.58 11.44
CA ALA A 329 -4.13 -9.64 10.43
C ALA A 329 -4.20 -11.00 9.76
N PHE A 330 -3.04 -11.61 9.46
CA PHE A 330 -2.96 -12.97 8.93
C PHE A 330 -3.56 -13.99 9.90
N LEU A 331 -3.12 -13.99 11.16
CA LEU A 331 -3.56 -14.97 12.16
C LEU A 331 -5.05 -14.79 12.49
N ALA A 332 -5.52 -13.55 12.62
CA ALA A 332 -6.94 -13.27 12.78
C ALA A 332 -7.77 -13.84 11.62
N GLY A 333 -7.30 -13.64 10.38
CA GLY A 333 -7.95 -14.15 9.18
C GLY A 333 -8.06 -15.68 9.11
N LEU A 334 -7.12 -16.43 9.69
CA LEU A 334 -7.15 -17.90 9.70
C LEU A 334 -8.35 -18.47 10.46
N GLY A 335 -8.78 -17.82 11.54
CA GLY A 335 -9.89 -18.31 12.35
C GLY A 335 -11.28 -17.93 11.84
N TRP A 336 -11.38 -17.15 10.77
CA TRP A 336 -12.66 -16.57 10.32
C TRP A 336 -13.29 -17.24 9.10
N GLY A 337 -12.61 -18.18 8.45
CA GLY A 337 -13.15 -18.89 7.29
C GLY A 337 -13.64 -17.94 6.19
N THR A 338 -14.92 -18.01 5.85
CA THR A 338 -15.55 -17.18 4.80
C THR A 338 -15.73 -15.71 5.19
N GLU A 339 -15.83 -15.39 6.49
CA GLU A 339 -15.98 -14.00 6.95
C GLU A 339 -14.71 -13.17 6.72
N LYS A 340 -13.56 -13.83 6.54
CA LYS A 340 -12.28 -13.21 6.19
C LYS A 340 -12.42 -12.28 4.98
N ALA A 341 -13.10 -12.73 3.93
CA ALA A 341 -13.28 -11.96 2.69
C ALA A 341 -14.09 -10.67 2.92
N ARG A 342 -15.10 -10.72 3.80
CA ARG A 342 -15.90 -9.53 4.15
C ARG A 342 -15.10 -8.52 4.98
N VAL A 343 -14.27 -9.00 5.91
CA VAL A 343 -13.38 -8.14 6.69
C VAL A 343 -12.33 -7.50 5.77
N GLU A 344 -11.76 -8.28 4.85
CA GLU A 344 -10.82 -7.79 3.83
C GLU A 344 -11.44 -6.70 2.95
N GLU A 345 -12.71 -6.83 2.56
CA GLU A 345 -13.44 -5.81 1.80
C GLU A 345 -13.56 -4.49 2.57
N VAL A 346 -13.94 -4.53 3.84
CA VAL A 346 -14.03 -3.33 4.70
C VAL A 346 -12.65 -2.67 4.88
N VAL A 347 -11.60 -3.47 5.06
CA VAL A 347 -10.21 -2.98 5.10
C VAL A 347 -9.82 -2.37 3.75
N GLY A 348 -10.32 -2.92 2.64
CA GLY A 348 -10.19 -2.37 1.29
C GLY A 348 -10.77 -0.95 1.19
N TRP A 349 -11.96 -0.71 1.72
CA TRP A 349 -12.55 0.64 1.75
C TRP A 349 -11.72 1.63 2.56
N ALA A 350 -11.16 1.21 3.70
CA ALA A 350 -10.24 2.04 4.46
C ALA A 350 -8.98 2.37 3.63
N TRP A 351 -8.45 1.40 2.91
CA TRP A 351 -7.31 1.61 2.02
C TRP A 351 -7.63 2.58 0.87
N ASP A 352 -8.82 2.53 0.28
CA ASP A 352 -9.21 3.45 -0.80
C ASP A 352 -9.23 4.92 -0.34
N VAL A 353 -9.43 5.17 0.96
CA VAL A 353 -9.30 6.50 1.58
C VAL A 353 -7.85 6.87 1.85
N PHE A 354 -7.05 5.94 2.38
CA PHE A 354 -5.66 6.22 2.76
C PHE A 354 -4.65 6.15 1.60
N GLN A 355 -4.98 5.48 0.50
CA GLN A 355 -4.11 5.36 -0.66
C GLN A 355 -3.80 6.73 -1.32
N PRO A 356 -4.79 7.59 -1.64
CA PRO A 356 -4.51 8.93 -2.17
C PRO A 356 -3.70 9.79 -1.19
N LEU A 357 -3.99 9.69 0.12
CA LEU A 357 -3.22 10.40 1.16
C LEU A 357 -1.76 9.97 1.14
N LEU A 358 -1.50 8.66 1.17
CA LEU A 358 -0.14 8.12 1.19
C LEU A 358 0.68 8.59 -0.02
N PHE A 359 0.18 8.34 -1.24
CA PHE A 359 0.94 8.66 -2.46
C PHE A 359 1.01 10.16 -2.72
N GLY A 360 -0.05 10.92 -2.40
CA GLY A 360 -0.03 12.37 -2.47
C GLY A 360 0.99 12.97 -1.50
N LEU A 361 1.04 12.51 -0.24
CA LEU A 361 1.99 13.01 0.76
C LEU A 361 3.43 12.63 0.42
N ILE A 362 3.65 11.44 -0.15
CA ILE A 362 4.97 11.03 -0.68
C ILE A 362 5.39 11.98 -1.81
N GLY A 363 4.50 12.28 -2.76
CA GLY A 363 4.79 13.24 -3.83
C GLY A 363 5.11 14.64 -3.30
N ALA A 364 4.36 15.08 -2.27
CA ALA A 364 4.52 16.40 -1.67
C ALA A 364 5.79 16.55 -0.81
N GLU A 365 6.51 15.48 -0.50
CA GLU A 365 7.80 15.54 0.20
C GLU A 365 8.95 15.95 -0.73
N ILE A 366 8.75 15.81 -2.05
CA ILE A 366 9.78 15.97 -3.07
C ILE A 366 9.94 17.44 -3.43
N ARG A 367 11.14 18.00 -3.21
CA ARG A 367 11.46 19.40 -3.51
C ARG A 367 12.60 19.49 -4.52
N VAL A 368 12.27 19.88 -5.76
CA VAL A 368 13.25 19.99 -6.86
C VAL A 368 14.32 21.05 -6.58
N SER A 369 14.00 22.08 -5.80
CA SER A 369 14.95 23.14 -5.41
C SER A 369 16.12 22.64 -4.56
N GLU A 370 16.00 21.47 -3.93
CA GLU A 370 17.03 20.86 -3.08
C GLU A 370 17.88 19.84 -3.85
N LEU A 371 17.60 19.61 -5.14
CA LEU A 371 18.29 18.62 -5.98
C LEU A 371 19.40 19.27 -6.81
N GLU A 372 20.66 19.01 -6.43
CA GLU A 372 21.83 19.38 -7.25
C GLU A 372 21.98 18.40 -8.43
N GLY A 373 21.99 18.90 -9.67
CA GLY A 373 21.92 18.07 -10.88
C GLY A 373 23.05 17.03 -11.01
N HIS A 374 24.24 17.35 -10.52
CA HIS A 374 25.37 16.41 -10.51
C HIS A 374 25.12 15.22 -9.57
N THR A 375 24.70 15.49 -8.33
CA THR A 375 24.34 14.47 -7.34
C THR A 375 23.15 13.62 -7.79
N VAL A 376 22.18 14.23 -8.48
CA VAL A 376 21.05 13.50 -9.09
C VAL A 376 21.53 12.48 -10.11
N GLY A 377 22.43 12.88 -11.02
CA GLY A 377 22.98 11.98 -12.04
C GLY A 377 23.72 10.78 -11.43
N LEU A 378 24.60 11.04 -10.46
CA LEU A 378 25.33 9.99 -9.73
C LEU A 378 24.39 9.09 -8.92
N GLY A 379 23.38 9.67 -8.28
CA GLY A 379 22.35 8.96 -7.53
C GLY A 379 21.53 8.01 -8.38
N ILE A 380 21.07 8.47 -9.55
CA ILE A 380 20.34 7.62 -10.52
C ILE A 380 21.24 6.48 -11.00
N ALA A 381 22.49 6.76 -11.36
CA ALA A 381 23.43 5.73 -11.80
C ALA A 381 23.66 4.68 -10.70
N SER A 382 23.91 5.11 -9.45
CA SER A 382 24.10 4.23 -8.31
C SER A 382 22.89 3.33 -8.08
N MET A 383 21.70 3.89 -8.09
CA MET A 383 20.46 3.16 -7.90
C MET A 383 20.18 2.16 -9.02
N LEU A 384 20.38 2.54 -10.29
CA LEU A 384 20.13 1.65 -11.42
C LEU A 384 21.06 0.44 -11.40
N ILE A 385 22.35 0.63 -11.09
CA ILE A 385 23.30 -0.48 -10.96
C ILE A 385 22.87 -1.43 -9.83
N ALA A 386 22.54 -0.89 -8.66
CA ALA A 386 22.08 -1.69 -7.52
C ALA A 386 20.79 -2.46 -7.84
N LEU A 387 19.85 -1.82 -8.53
CA LEU A 387 18.59 -2.45 -8.94
C LEU A 387 18.82 -3.60 -9.93
N LEU A 388 19.74 -3.45 -10.89
CA LEU A 388 20.09 -4.53 -11.82
C LEU A 388 20.64 -5.76 -11.08
N VAL A 389 21.54 -5.55 -10.12
CA VAL A 389 22.06 -6.62 -9.28
C VAL A 389 20.94 -7.26 -8.46
N ARG A 390 20.03 -6.46 -7.90
CA ARG A 390 18.85 -6.96 -7.16
C ARG A 390 18.00 -7.89 -8.02
N VAL A 391 17.67 -7.49 -9.26
CA VAL A 391 16.85 -8.30 -10.17
C VAL A 391 17.53 -9.63 -10.49
N LEU A 392 18.83 -9.60 -10.82
CA LEU A 392 19.62 -10.80 -11.09
C LEU A 392 19.67 -11.74 -9.87
N PHE A 393 19.93 -11.20 -8.69
CA PHE A 393 20.04 -12.00 -7.47
C PHE A 393 18.70 -12.54 -6.99
N THR A 394 17.61 -11.78 -7.20
CA THR A 394 16.24 -12.25 -6.92
C THR A 394 15.92 -13.45 -7.80
N TYR A 395 16.28 -13.42 -9.09
CA TYR A 395 16.13 -14.56 -9.99
C TYR A 395 16.88 -15.80 -9.48
N ILE A 396 18.13 -15.64 -9.02
CA ILE A 396 18.93 -16.72 -8.42
C ILE A 396 18.24 -17.28 -7.17
N CYS A 397 17.73 -16.41 -6.29
CA CYS A 397 17.02 -16.79 -5.07
C CYS A 397 15.72 -17.59 -5.32
N VAL A 398 15.18 -17.59 -6.53
CA VAL A 398 13.98 -18.38 -6.88
C VAL A 398 14.27 -19.59 -7.78
N LEU A 399 15.53 -19.85 -8.17
CA LEU A 399 15.88 -20.95 -9.07
C LEU A 399 15.43 -22.32 -8.57
N CYS A 400 15.63 -22.61 -7.28
CA CYS A 400 15.36 -23.90 -6.66
C CYS A 400 13.92 -24.05 -6.13
N ALA A 401 13.01 -23.14 -6.47
CA ALA A 401 11.66 -23.10 -5.90
C ALA A 401 10.59 -23.86 -6.73
N GLY A 402 10.99 -24.48 -7.85
CA GLY A 402 10.06 -25.21 -8.73
C GLY A 402 9.20 -24.34 -9.65
N PHE A 403 9.45 -23.02 -9.70
CA PHE A 403 8.77 -22.09 -10.61
C PHE A 403 9.23 -22.27 -12.07
N ASN A 404 8.38 -21.84 -13.01
CA ASN A 404 8.74 -21.76 -14.42
C ASN A 404 9.64 -20.53 -14.70
N VAL A 405 10.39 -20.52 -15.82
CA VAL A 405 11.29 -19.41 -16.18
C VAL A 405 10.54 -18.08 -16.24
N LYS A 406 9.32 -18.08 -16.79
CA LYS A 406 8.44 -16.89 -16.84
C LYS A 406 8.06 -16.38 -15.44
N GLU A 407 7.73 -17.28 -14.53
CA GLU A 407 7.36 -16.94 -13.15
C GLU A 407 8.56 -16.42 -12.36
N LYS A 408 9.75 -17.00 -12.55
CA LYS A 408 11.00 -16.51 -11.95
C LYS A 408 11.32 -15.08 -12.41
N ALA A 409 11.17 -14.82 -13.71
CA ALA A 409 11.33 -13.48 -14.26
C ALA A 409 10.29 -12.49 -13.68
N PHE A 410 9.03 -12.91 -13.57
CA PHE A 410 7.98 -12.10 -12.95
C PHE A 410 8.33 -11.74 -11.50
N ILE A 411 8.72 -12.73 -10.67
CA ILE A 411 9.11 -12.49 -9.28
C ILE A 411 10.25 -11.47 -9.20
N ALA A 412 11.30 -11.64 -10.02
CA ALA A 412 12.44 -10.73 -10.02
C ALA A 412 12.05 -9.28 -10.40
N LEU A 413 11.17 -9.12 -11.38
CA LEU A 413 10.70 -7.82 -11.85
C LEU A 413 9.69 -7.17 -10.90
N ALA A 414 8.83 -7.98 -10.26
CA ALA A 414 7.88 -7.51 -9.26
C ALA A 414 8.55 -7.02 -7.97
N TRP A 415 9.81 -7.42 -7.74
CA TRP A 415 10.63 -7.07 -6.56
C TRP A 415 11.43 -5.76 -6.70
N MET A 416 11.14 -4.97 -7.73
CA MET A 416 11.81 -3.69 -8.02
C MET A 416 11.23 -2.43 -7.34
N PRO A 417 9.90 -2.28 -7.13
CA PRO A 417 9.32 -1.00 -6.70
C PRO A 417 9.81 -0.52 -5.33
N LYS A 418 10.24 0.74 -5.25
CA LYS A 418 10.63 1.46 -4.02
C LYS A 418 9.69 2.65 -3.81
N ALA A 419 9.21 2.88 -2.59
CA ALA A 419 8.30 3.97 -2.27
C ALA A 419 8.22 4.29 -0.76
N THR A 420 7.59 3.41 0.01
CA THR A 420 7.08 3.75 1.35
C THR A 420 8.14 3.78 2.43
N VAL A 421 9.02 2.77 2.47
CA VAL A 421 10.14 2.76 3.43
C VAL A 421 11.07 3.94 3.15
N GLN A 422 11.35 4.23 1.89
CA GLN A 422 12.16 5.37 1.47
C GLN A 422 11.57 6.70 1.93
N ALA A 423 10.25 6.89 1.81
CA ALA A 423 9.57 8.08 2.30
C ALA A 423 9.47 8.14 3.84
N ALA A 424 9.48 7.00 4.52
CA ALA A 424 9.38 6.93 5.97
C ALA A 424 10.72 7.24 6.65
N ILE A 425 11.80 6.60 6.21
CA ILE A 425 13.12 6.67 6.87
C ILE A 425 14.19 7.46 6.10
N GLY A 426 13.95 7.81 4.83
CA GLY A 426 14.93 8.50 3.98
C GLY A 426 15.37 9.87 4.51
N SER A 427 14.48 10.61 5.18
CA SER A 427 14.78 11.91 5.81
C SER A 427 15.34 11.80 7.23
N THR A 428 15.21 10.64 7.88
CA THR A 428 15.56 10.47 9.30
C THR A 428 17.06 10.71 9.57
N ALA A 429 17.92 10.25 8.66
CA ALA A 429 19.37 10.45 8.81
C ALA A 429 19.76 11.93 8.70
N LEU A 430 19.10 12.68 7.80
CA LEU A 430 19.28 14.11 7.64
C LEU A 430 18.78 14.90 8.85
N ASP A 431 17.61 14.56 9.37
CA ASP A 431 17.04 15.25 10.54
C ASP A 431 17.91 15.04 11.80
N MET A 432 18.51 13.86 11.96
CA MET A 432 19.47 13.60 13.02
C MET A 432 20.77 14.41 12.84
N ALA A 433 21.27 14.53 11.60
CA ALA A 433 22.42 15.37 11.27
C ALA A 433 22.16 16.85 11.56
N ARG A 434 20.96 17.36 11.22
CA ARG A 434 20.53 18.73 11.52
C ARG A 434 20.48 18.98 13.03
N THR A 435 19.96 18.02 13.80
CA THR A 435 19.88 18.14 15.27
C THR A 435 21.28 18.24 15.91
N LYS A 436 22.28 17.58 15.34
CA LYS A 436 23.68 17.68 15.80
C LYS A 436 24.44 18.89 15.24
N ASN A 437 23.81 19.71 14.38
CA ASN A 437 24.41 20.87 13.72
C ASN A 437 25.73 20.60 12.96
N ASP A 438 25.93 19.37 12.46
CA ASP A 438 27.12 19.01 11.68
C ASP A 438 26.84 19.19 10.17
N LEU A 439 27.54 20.14 9.55
CA LEU A 439 27.37 20.48 8.13
C LEU A 439 27.77 19.35 7.18
N GLN A 440 28.76 18.54 7.54
CA GLN A 440 29.20 17.41 6.70
C GLN A 440 28.17 16.28 6.73
N LEU A 441 27.69 15.92 7.92
CA LEU A 441 26.65 14.90 8.06
C LEU A 441 25.32 15.33 7.41
N GLN A 442 25.01 16.63 7.42
CA GLN A 442 23.85 17.16 6.71
C GLN A 442 23.98 16.97 5.21
N LYS A 443 25.17 17.18 4.63
CA LYS A 443 25.39 16.92 3.20
C LYS A 443 25.15 15.45 2.85
N TYR A 444 25.72 14.52 3.61
CA TYR A 444 25.47 13.09 3.39
C TYR A 444 23.98 12.72 3.58
N GLY A 445 23.32 13.30 4.58
CA GLY A 445 21.88 13.14 4.78
C GLY A 445 21.05 13.65 3.61
N MET A 446 21.45 14.78 3.01
CA MET A 446 20.81 15.30 1.80
C MET A 446 21.00 14.35 0.62
N ASP A 447 22.21 13.83 0.42
CA ASP A 447 22.48 12.85 -0.64
C ASP A 447 21.60 11.60 -0.48
N VAL A 448 21.49 11.06 0.74
CA VAL A 448 20.61 9.92 1.06
C VAL A 448 19.15 10.23 0.72
N LEU A 449 18.65 11.38 1.18
CA LEU A 449 17.28 11.81 0.92
C LEU A 449 17.02 12.00 -0.58
N THR A 450 17.95 12.61 -1.31
CA THR A 450 17.84 12.83 -2.75
C THR A 450 17.74 11.51 -3.50
N VAL A 451 18.62 10.55 -3.22
CA VAL A 451 18.58 9.24 -3.89
C VAL A 451 17.32 8.45 -3.50
N ALA A 452 16.89 8.52 -2.24
CA ALA A 452 15.64 7.92 -1.79
C ALA A 452 14.44 8.46 -2.58
N VAL A 453 14.33 9.78 -2.71
CA VAL A 453 13.28 10.46 -3.49
C VAL A 453 13.31 10.06 -4.97
N LEU A 454 14.49 10.01 -5.58
CA LEU A 454 14.65 9.58 -6.97
C LEU A 454 14.23 8.11 -7.17
N ALA A 455 14.51 7.26 -6.18
CA ALA A 455 14.06 5.87 -6.19
C ALA A 455 12.55 5.74 -6.18
N ILE A 456 11.87 6.54 -5.34
CA ILE A 456 10.41 6.59 -5.31
C ILE A 456 9.87 7.01 -6.69
N LEU A 457 10.37 8.12 -7.23
CA LEU A 457 9.89 8.70 -8.49
C LEU A 457 10.03 7.76 -9.68
N LEU A 458 11.17 7.08 -9.77
CA LEU A 458 11.49 6.24 -10.92
C LEU A 458 10.93 4.83 -10.78
N THR A 459 11.13 4.19 -9.63
CA THR A 459 10.86 2.75 -9.51
C THR A 459 9.42 2.42 -9.14
N ALA A 460 8.70 3.27 -8.40
CA ALA A 460 7.29 2.99 -8.07
C ALA A 460 6.39 2.94 -9.32
N PRO A 461 6.43 3.94 -10.24
CA PRO A 461 5.60 3.89 -11.45
C PRO A 461 6.04 2.80 -12.43
N VAL A 462 7.35 2.68 -12.66
CA VAL A 462 7.92 1.66 -13.55
C VAL A 462 7.60 0.26 -13.03
N GLY A 463 7.77 0.04 -11.73
CA GLY A 463 7.47 -1.22 -11.08
C GLY A 463 5.98 -1.59 -11.15
N ALA A 464 5.09 -0.64 -10.87
CA ALA A 464 3.65 -0.85 -10.99
C ALA A 464 3.23 -1.19 -12.44
N LEU A 465 3.79 -0.50 -13.44
CA LEU A 465 3.55 -0.78 -14.85
C LEU A 465 4.06 -2.17 -15.24
N ILE A 466 5.27 -2.54 -14.79
CA ILE A 466 5.87 -3.84 -15.06
C ILE A 466 5.05 -4.96 -14.43
N ILE A 467 4.59 -4.82 -13.19
CA ILE A 467 3.73 -5.84 -12.55
C ILE A 467 2.41 -5.99 -13.32
N GLY A 468 1.78 -4.87 -13.70
CA GLY A 468 0.52 -4.89 -14.46
C GLY A 468 0.64 -5.49 -15.86
N LEU A 469 1.78 -5.29 -16.54
CA LEU A 469 2.09 -5.87 -17.86
C LEU A 469 2.50 -7.34 -17.77
N ALA A 470 3.48 -7.62 -16.91
CA ALA A 470 4.14 -8.89 -16.81
C ALA A 470 3.27 -9.93 -16.09
N GLY A 471 2.41 -9.51 -15.15
CA GLY A 471 1.53 -10.42 -14.42
C GLY A 471 0.67 -11.27 -15.34
N PRO A 472 -0.21 -10.67 -16.18
CA PRO A 472 -1.06 -11.42 -17.10
C PRO A 472 -0.30 -12.22 -18.17
N GLN A 473 0.93 -11.82 -18.53
CA GLN A 473 1.71 -12.45 -19.61
C GLN A 473 2.61 -13.59 -19.11
N LEU A 474 3.16 -13.46 -17.90
CA LEU A 474 4.14 -14.39 -17.34
C LEU A 474 3.52 -15.37 -16.34
N LEU A 475 2.44 -14.99 -15.65
CA LEU A 475 1.75 -15.85 -14.69
C LEU A 475 0.67 -16.67 -15.36
N GLN A 476 0.51 -17.90 -14.88
CA GLN A 476 -0.53 -18.81 -15.34
C GLN A 476 -1.82 -18.62 -14.54
N LYS A 477 -2.96 -18.76 -15.23
CA LYS A 477 -4.26 -18.98 -14.57
C LYS A 477 -4.46 -20.47 -14.35
N PRO A 478 -5.23 -20.86 -13.32
CA PRO A 478 -5.61 -22.25 -13.11
C PRO A 478 -6.27 -22.82 -14.36
N LYS A 479 -5.78 -23.97 -14.83
CA LYS A 479 -6.42 -24.73 -15.90
C LYS A 479 -7.49 -25.63 -15.28
N SER A 480 -8.72 -25.14 -15.14
CA SER A 480 -9.87 -25.99 -14.85
C SER A 480 -10.88 -25.95 -16.01
N SER A 481 -10.86 -27.07 -16.74
CA SER A 481 -11.91 -27.76 -17.51
C SER A 481 -13.34 -27.19 -17.51
N VAL A 482 -13.92 -27.25 -18.72
CA VAL A 482 -15.33 -27.08 -19.11
C VAL A 482 -15.77 -25.63 -19.40
N SER A 483 -16.00 -25.43 -20.70
CA SER A 483 -16.89 -24.43 -21.28
C SER A 483 -18.14 -24.18 -20.42
N SER A 484 -18.16 -23.06 -19.68
CA SER A 484 -19.40 -22.34 -19.41
C SER A 484 -19.31 -21.00 -20.11
N GLU A 485 -20.40 -20.68 -20.81
CA GLU A 485 -20.52 -19.66 -21.83
C GLU A 485 -19.88 -18.32 -21.48
N ARG A 486 -19.20 -17.78 -22.48
CA ARG A 486 -18.69 -16.41 -22.51
C ARG A 486 -19.88 -15.45 -22.53
N VAL A 487 -20.50 -15.18 -21.38
CA VAL A 487 -21.42 -14.05 -21.25
C VAL A 487 -20.58 -12.78 -21.35
N LYS A 488 -20.70 -12.08 -22.49
CA LYS A 488 -20.12 -10.75 -22.69
C LYS A 488 -20.66 -9.83 -21.58
N PRO A 489 -19.81 -9.12 -20.82
CA PRO A 489 -20.30 -8.12 -19.90
C PRO A 489 -20.86 -6.95 -20.71
N THR A 490 -22.18 -6.77 -20.65
CA THR A 490 -22.86 -5.58 -21.15
C THR A 490 -22.34 -4.37 -20.39
N LEU A 491 -22.01 -3.31 -21.12
CA LEU A 491 -21.36 -2.06 -20.66
C LEU A 491 -22.03 -1.37 -19.46
N SER A 492 -23.25 -1.78 -19.09
CA SER A 492 -24.04 -1.23 -17.99
C SER A 492 -23.66 -1.77 -16.59
N ALA A 493 -23.02 -2.93 -16.48
CA ALA A 493 -22.64 -3.49 -15.17
C ALA A 493 -21.34 -2.88 -14.60
N PHE A 494 -20.46 -2.34 -15.45
CA PHE A 494 -19.18 -1.75 -15.03
C PHE A 494 -19.31 -0.33 -14.48
N LEU A 495 -20.43 0.35 -14.75
CA LEU A 495 -20.69 1.74 -14.29
C LEU A 495 -21.41 1.82 -12.94
N LEU A 496 -21.86 0.69 -12.38
CA LEU A 496 -22.60 0.62 -11.11
C LEU A 496 -21.94 -0.28 -10.05
N GLY A 497 -20.75 -0.81 -10.31
CA GLY A 497 -19.92 -1.45 -9.28
C GLY A 497 -19.13 -0.38 -8.53
N MET A 498 -19.51 -0.18 -7.26
CA MET A 498 -19.03 0.79 -6.28
C MET A 498 -17.52 1.04 -6.24
#